data_AF-I3Y9G9-F1
#
_entry.id   AF-I3Y9G9-F1
#
_cell.length_a   1.000
_cell.length_b   1.000
_cell.length_c   1.000
_cell.angle_alpha   90.00
_cell.angle_beta   90.00
_cell.angle_gamma   90.00
#
_symmetry.space_group_name_H-M   'P 1'
#
loop_
_entity.id
_entity.type
_entity.pdbx_description
1 polymer ?
#
loop_
_entity_poly.entity_id
_entity_poly.type
_entity_poly.pdbx_seq_one_letter_code
_entity_poly.pdbx_strand_id
1 'polypeptide(L)' 'MPLQIANPTVIVKVERLARATGLNKTAAVERAVDRLLSELESARPPAASLLAQFDRIPDRTDALDPLAWDDLGLPK' A
#
# COMPACT_ATOMS: atom_id res chain seq x y z
N MET A 1 -15.83 -21.64 3.35
CA MET A 1 -17.17 -21.58 3.99
C MET A 1 -17.81 -20.25 3.63
N PRO A 2 -19.14 -20.18 3.42
CA PRO A 2 -19.82 -18.92 3.12
C PRO A 2 -19.75 -17.98 4.33
N LEU A 3 -19.35 -16.72 4.10
CA LEU A 3 -19.34 -15.68 5.11
C LEU A 3 -20.79 -15.30 5.45
N GLN A 4 -21.21 -15.51 6.69
CA GLN A 4 -22.54 -15.08 7.17
C GLN A 4 -22.45 -13.68 7.77
N ILE A 5 -23.25 -12.75 7.23
CA ILE A 5 -23.32 -11.37 7.70
C ILE A 5 -24.60 -11.21 8.52
N ALA A 6 -24.47 -11.15 9.85
CA ALA A 6 -25.61 -10.94 10.75
C ALA A 6 -25.96 -9.46 10.95
N ASN A 7 -25.03 -8.54 10.63
CA ASN A 7 -25.23 -7.11 10.85
C ASN A 7 -26.08 -6.48 9.71
N PRO A 8 -27.29 -5.97 9.98
CA PRO A 8 -28.18 -5.44 8.95
C PRO A 8 -27.60 -4.20 8.24
N THR A 9 -26.81 -3.38 8.95
CA THR A 9 -26.16 -2.21 8.36
C THR A 9 -25.13 -2.61 7.30
N VAL A 10 -24.45 -3.75 7.49
CA VAL A 10 -23.50 -4.28 6.50
C VAL A 10 -24.25 -4.79 5.27
N ILE A 11 -25.40 -5.44 5.46
CA ILE A 11 -26.25 -5.90 4.35
C ILE A 11 -26.66 -4.72 3.45
N VAL A 12 -27.11 -3.60 4.04
CA VAL A 12 -27.48 -2.39 3.28
C VAL A 12 -26.29 -1.83 2.49
N LYS A 13 -25.09 -1.83 3.07
CA LYS A 13 -23.87 -1.40 2.36
C LYS A 13 -23.56 -2.29 1.16
N VAL A 14 -23.65 -3.62 1.33
CA VAL A 14 -23.43 -4.59 0.25
C VAL A 14 -24.47 -4.42 -0.86
N GLU A 15 -25.73 -4.19 -0.51
CA GLU A 15 -26.78 -3.92 -1.49
C GLU A 15 -26.53 -2.66 -2.30
N ARG A 16 -26.12 -1.57 -1.63
CA ARG A 16 -25.78 -0.32 -2.30
C ARG A 16 -24.59 -0.50 -3.25
N LEU A 17 -23.56 -1.23 -2.81
CA LEU A 17 -22.38 -1.51 -3.62
C LEU A 17 -22.72 -2.37 -4.85
N ALA A 18 -23.51 -3.43 -4.66
CA ALA A 18 -24.00 -4.29 -5.74
C ALA A 18 -24.79 -3.49 -6.79
N ARG A 19 -25.72 -2.63 -6.35
CA ARG A 19 -26.48 -1.74 -7.24
C ARG A 19 -25.58 -0.78 -8.02
N ALA A 20 -24.60 -0.17 -7.36
CA ALA A 20 -23.69 0.80 -7.99
C ALA A 20 -22.74 0.16 -9.01
N THR A 21 -22.43 -1.12 -8.85
CA THR A 21 -21.47 -1.86 -9.70
C THR A 21 -22.16 -2.76 -10.74
N GLY A 22 -23.48 -2.97 -10.64
CA GLY A 22 -24.21 -3.93 -11.47
C GLY A 22 -23.87 -5.39 -11.16
N LEU A 23 -23.16 -5.66 -10.06
CA LEU A 23 -22.75 -7.01 -9.66
C LEU A 23 -23.76 -7.63 -8.71
N ASN A 24 -23.74 -8.96 -8.59
CA ASN A 24 -24.43 -9.63 -7.49
C ASN A 24 -23.73 -9.34 -6.15
N LYS A 25 -24.41 -9.57 -5.02
CA LYS A 25 -23.90 -9.23 -3.68
C LYS A 25 -22.55 -9.89 -3.38
N THR A 26 -22.38 -11.15 -3.75
CA THR A 26 -21.14 -11.91 -3.54
C THR A 26 -19.99 -11.32 -4.35
N ALA A 27 -20.18 -11.16 -5.65
CA ALA A 27 -19.18 -10.62 -6.56
C ALA A 27 -18.79 -9.17 -6.21
N ALA A 28 -19.75 -8.36 -5.74
CA ALA A 28 -19.50 -7.01 -5.26
C ALA A 28 -18.59 -7.00 -4.02
N VAL A 29 -18.82 -7.92 -3.08
CA VAL A 29 -17.99 -8.07 -1.88
C VAL A 29 -16.61 -8.61 -2.23
N GLU A 30 -16.52 -9.66 -3.05
CA GLU A 30 -15.25 -10.23 -3.52
C GLU A 30 -14.38 -9.15 -4.17
N ARG A 31 -14.91 -8.43 -5.17
CA ARG A 31 -14.19 -7.35 -5.84
C ARG A 31 -13.74 -6.26 -4.87
N ALA A 32 -14.56 -5.90 -3.89
CA ALA A 32 -14.21 -4.86 -2.92
C ALA A 32 -13.10 -5.32 -1.96
N VAL A 33 -13.14 -6.59 -1.53
CA VAL A 33 -12.10 -7.18 -0.68
C VAL A 33 -10.79 -7.30 -1.46
N ASP A 34 -10.82 -7.82 -2.68
CA ASP A 34 -9.64 -7.93 -3.54
C ASP A 34 -8.97 -6.58 -3.76
N ARG A 35 -9.77 -5.55 -4.03
CA ARG A 35 -9.27 -4.18 -4.17
C ARG A 35 -8.60 -3.68 -2.88
N LEU A 36 -9.23 -3.87 -1.73
CA LEU A 36 -8.68 -3.43 -0.45
C LEU A 36 -7.36 -4.15 -0.13
N LEU A 37 -7.28 -5.46 -0.39
CA LEU A 37 -6.06 -6.23 -0.22
C LEU A 37 -4.94 -5.71 -1.12
N SER A 38 -5.24 -5.43 -2.39
CA SER A 38 -4.28 -4.84 -3.33
C SER A 38 -3.80 -3.45 -2.89
N GLU A 39 -4.70 -2.61 -2.37
CA GLU A 39 -4.35 -1.29 -1.83
C GLU A 39 -3.44 -1.41 -0.59
N LEU A 40 -3.71 -2.37 0.30
CA LEU A 40 -2.90 -2.65 1.48
C LEU A 40 -1.51 -3.20 1.13
N GLU A 41 -1.41 -4.04 0.11
CA GLU A 41 -0.12 -4.53 -0.42
C GLU A 41 0.68 -3.41 -1.07
N SER A 42 0.01 -2.52 -1.81
CA SER A 42 0.64 -1.39 -2.53
C SER A 42 1.05 -0.24 -1.61
N ALA A 43 0.42 -0.10 -0.44
CA ALA A 43 0.72 0.96 0.53
C ALA A 43 2.13 0.83 1.16
N ARG A 44 2.81 -0.31 0.99
CA ARG A 44 4.24 -0.43 1.22
C ARG A 44 4.96 -0.42 -0.14
N PRO A 45 5.61 0.69 -0.55
CA PRO A 45 6.66 0.56 -1.53
C PRO A 45 7.65 -0.45 -0.95
N PRO A 46 8.05 -1.50 -1.70
CA PRO A 46 9.08 -2.40 -1.22
C PRO A 46 10.28 -1.54 -0.87
N ALA A 47 10.83 -1.68 0.34
CA ALA A 47 11.95 -0.85 0.81
C ALA A 47 13.07 -0.76 -0.25
N ALA A 48 13.28 -1.85 -1.00
CA ALA A 48 14.17 -1.93 -2.15
C ALA A 48 13.88 -0.91 -3.28
N SER A 49 12.62 -0.60 -3.58
CA SER A 49 12.24 0.39 -4.61
C SER A 49 12.53 1.82 -4.17
N LEU A 50 12.38 2.14 -2.88
CA LEU A 50 12.81 3.42 -2.33
C LEU A 50 14.33 3.52 -2.31
N LEU A 51 15.03 2.47 -1.87
CA LEU A 51 16.50 2.42 -1.89
C LEU A 51 17.06 2.58 -3.32
N ALA A 52 16.49 1.88 -4.31
CA ALA A 52 16.86 2.04 -5.71
C ALA A 52 16.52 3.42 -6.31
N GLN A 53 15.67 4.21 -5.66
CA GLN A 53 15.48 5.62 -6.01
C GLN A 53 16.59 6.49 -5.40
N PHE A 54 17.01 6.22 -4.16
CA PHE A 54 18.15 6.89 -3.54
C PHE A 54 19.46 6.62 -4.27
N ASP A 55 19.72 5.39 -4.72
CA ASP A 55 20.93 5.03 -5.48
C ASP A 55 21.07 5.78 -6.81
N ARG A 56 19.99 6.38 -7.31
CA ARG A 56 19.99 7.18 -8.55
C ARG A 56 20.26 8.66 -8.32
N ILE A 57 20.30 9.12 -7.07
CA ILE A 57 20.60 10.52 -6.76
C ILE A 57 22.10 10.72 -6.98
N PRO A 58 22.52 11.56 -7.95
CA PRO A 58 23.92 11.82 -8.16
C PRO A 58 24.50 12.58 -6.96
N ASP A 59 25.75 12.28 -6.62
CA ASP A 59 26.49 13.05 -5.63
C ASP A 59 26.59 14.51 -6.07
N ARG A 60 26.28 15.39 -5.13
CA ARG A 60 26.27 16.83 -5.33
C ARG A 60 27.59 17.41 -4.83
N THR A 61 28.31 18.11 -5.71
CA THR A 61 29.57 18.78 -5.35
C THR A 61 29.39 19.93 -4.36
N ASP A 62 28.16 20.42 -4.21
CA ASP A 62 27.78 21.46 -3.25
C ASP A 62 27.09 20.90 -1.99
N ALA A 63 27.01 19.58 -1.85
CA ALA A 63 26.51 18.96 -0.64
C ALA A 63 27.50 19.16 0.51
N LEU A 64 27.06 19.84 1.55
CA LEU A 64 27.76 19.89 2.82
C LEU A 64 27.48 18.58 3.57
N ASP A 65 28.51 17.79 3.80
CA ASP A 65 28.44 16.66 4.73
C ASP A 65 28.81 17.16 6.14
N PRO A 66 27.84 17.22 7.07
CA PRO A 66 28.11 17.69 8.44
C PRO A 66 28.82 16.64 9.31
N LEU A 67 28.94 15.39 8.84
CA LEU A 67 29.53 14.29 9.59
C LEU A 67 30.95 13.99 9.10
N ALA A 68 31.87 13.77 10.04
CA ALA A 68 33.18 13.24 9.75
C ALA A 68 33.09 11.71 9.75
N TRP A 69 33.32 11.08 8.60
CA TRP A 69 33.26 9.63 8.47
C TRP A 69 34.65 9.02 8.66
N ASP A 70 34.70 7.76 9.10
CA ASP A 70 35.91 6.93 9.06
C ASP A 70 36.06 6.19 7.72
N ASP A 71 37.16 5.46 7.57
CA ASP A 71 37.46 4.70 6.35
C ASP A 71 36.50 3.51 6.11
N LEU A 72 35.66 3.17 7.11
CA LEU A 72 34.61 2.15 7.02
C LEU A 72 33.23 2.77 6.70
N GLY A 73 33.15 4.10 6.56
CA GLY A 73 31.89 4.81 6.32
C GLY A 73 31.00 4.88 7.55
N LEU A 74 31.57 4.86 8.76
CA LEU A 74 30.87 5.10 10.02
C LEU A 74 31.15 6.52 10.53
N PRO A 75 30.20 7.18 11.22
CA PRO A 75 30.47 8.45 11.88
C PRO A 75 31.57 8.31 12.93
N LYS A 76 32.56 9.23 12.93
CA LYS A 76 33.57 9.37 13.98
C LYS A 76 33.03 10.02 15.25
#